data_AF-A0A1I3VAN7-F1
#
_entry.id   AF-A0A1I3VAN7-F1
#
_cell.length_a   1.000
_cell.length_b   1.000
_cell.length_c   1.000
_cell.angle_alpha   90.00
_cell.angle_beta   90.00
_cell.angle_gamma   90.00
#
_symmetry.space_group_name_H-M   'P 1'
#
loop_
_entity.id
_entity.type
_entity.pdbx_description
1 polymer ?
#
loop_
_entity_poly.entity_id
_entity_poly.type
_entity_poly.pdbx_seq_one_letter_code
_entity_poly.pdbx_strand_id
1 'polypeptide(L)'
;MSFSEGFLFWGFLLVYGVVMYVLSPKSRNANSFYKGADDQGNPVGQWSLTASIFISWIFAKSVTNAANLGAAYGVTGGLAYASYWLSIPVAGYVIYLIRTQTGARSLQEFLTSRFGRLASLAFAAAILIRLYNEVWSNTAVVGGYFGLPGEWEYYAAAMLFTAFTLAYSLKGGLRSSIFTDVIQAFVFVFFVGAVLFLVVPANDTSALLTNGEFRLDAGFDLLLGVNAWGFLICSAGFFLPLALRRLAGRSLATGGV
;
A
#
# COMPACT_ATOMS: atom_id res chain seq x y z
N MET A 1 -1.10 -12.44 -27.51
CA MET A 1 -0.75 -11.02 -27.68
C MET A 1 -0.27 -10.82 -29.11
N SER A 2 -0.76 -9.83 -29.84
CA SER A 2 -0.20 -9.54 -31.17
C SER A 2 1.24 -9.06 -31.03
N PHE A 3 2.10 -9.29 -32.03
CA PHE A 3 3.51 -8.87 -31.98
C PHE A 3 3.66 -7.37 -31.69
N SER A 4 2.75 -6.54 -32.23
CA SER A 4 2.67 -5.11 -31.97
C SER A 4 2.32 -4.76 -30.52
N GLU A 5 1.37 -5.48 -29.91
CA GLU A 5 1.02 -5.28 -28.50
C GLU A 5 2.20 -5.65 -27.59
N GLY A 6 2.84 -6.79 -27.83
CA GLY A 6 4.01 -7.21 -27.04
C GLY A 6 5.11 -6.15 -27.08
N PHE A 7 5.43 -5.64 -28.29
CA PHE A 7 6.42 -4.57 -28.44
C PHE A 7 6.07 -3.31 -27.66
N LEU A 8 4.79 -2.90 -27.65
CA LEU A 8 4.33 -1.74 -26.88
C LEU A 8 4.45 -1.95 -25.37
N PHE A 9 4.11 -3.13 -24.86
CA PHE A 9 4.22 -3.44 -23.44
C PHE A 9 5.69 -3.46 -22.96
N TRP A 10 6.57 -4.13 -23.71
CA TRP A 10 8.00 -4.16 -23.40
C TRP A 10 8.66 -2.80 -23.53
N GLY A 11 8.31 -2.06 -24.60
CA GLY A 11 8.75 -0.69 -24.80
C GLY A 11 8.31 0.23 -23.66
N PHE A 12 7.06 0.12 -23.23
CA PHE A 12 6.54 0.88 -22.09
C PHE A 12 7.32 0.56 -20.80
N LEU A 13 7.54 -0.71 -20.48
CA LEU A 13 8.27 -1.11 -19.26
C LEU A 13 9.70 -0.54 -19.24
N LEU A 14 10.40 -0.61 -20.38
CA LEU A 14 11.75 -0.06 -20.51
C LEU A 14 11.76 1.46 -20.39
N VAL A 15 10.90 2.15 -21.14
CA VAL A 15 10.81 3.62 -21.11
C VAL A 15 10.42 4.10 -19.71
N TYR A 16 9.41 3.48 -19.11
CA TYR A 16 8.98 3.78 -17.74
C TYR A 16 10.12 3.60 -16.74
N GLY A 17 10.81 2.45 -16.76
CA GLY A 17 11.91 2.17 -15.85
C GLY A 17 13.07 3.15 -16.00
N VAL A 18 13.45 3.48 -17.23
CA VAL A 18 14.50 4.46 -17.53
C VAL A 18 14.08 5.87 -17.10
N VAL A 19 12.87 6.30 -17.41
CA VAL A 19 12.35 7.63 -17.03
C VAL A 19 12.33 7.76 -15.51
N MET A 20 11.82 6.76 -14.78
CA MET A 20 11.82 6.77 -13.32
C MET A 20 13.25 6.79 -12.75
N TYR A 21 14.17 6.03 -13.34
CA TYR A 21 15.56 6.05 -12.93
C TYR A 21 16.25 7.39 -13.22
N VAL A 22 15.97 8.05 -14.34
CA VAL A 22 16.57 9.35 -14.68
C VAL A 22 16.03 10.45 -13.78
N LEU A 23 14.70 10.51 -13.63
CA LEU A 23 14.01 11.56 -12.87
C LEU A 23 14.21 11.42 -11.35
N SER A 24 14.48 10.22 -10.85
CA SER A 24 14.69 10.02 -9.41
C SER A 24 15.88 10.83 -8.87
N PRO A 25 15.69 11.62 -7.79
CA PRO A 25 16.77 12.38 -7.19
C PRO A 25 17.83 11.46 -6.55
N LYS A 26 19.11 11.86 -6.61
CA LYS A 26 20.20 11.18 -5.91
C LYS A 26 20.24 11.64 -4.46
N SER A 27 20.38 10.70 -3.52
CA SER A 27 20.61 11.07 -2.13
C SER A 27 22.05 11.50 -1.92
N ARG A 28 22.25 12.65 -1.27
CA ARG A 28 23.59 13.19 -0.95
C ARG A 28 24.03 12.93 0.48
N ASN A 29 23.11 12.56 1.38
CA ASN A 29 23.39 12.35 2.78
C ASN A 29 22.37 11.41 3.44
N ALA A 30 22.66 10.93 4.65
CA ALA A 30 21.79 10.02 5.39
C ALA A 30 20.40 10.63 5.69
N ASN A 31 20.33 11.95 5.88
CA ASN A 31 19.06 12.62 6.16
C ASN A 31 18.13 12.61 4.94
N SER A 32 18.67 12.80 3.74
CA SER A 32 17.95 12.66 2.49
C SER A 32 17.54 11.19 2.23
N PHE A 33 18.45 10.24 2.48
CA PHE A 33 18.20 8.82 2.25
C PHE A 33 17.12 8.23 3.17
N TYR A 34 17.20 8.49 4.48
CA TYR A 34 16.31 7.86 5.47
C TYR A 34 15.12 8.72 5.88
N LYS A 35 15.21 10.06 5.80
CA LYS A 35 14.14 10.98 6.20
C LYS A 35 13.52 11.75 5.04
N GLY A 36 14.04 11.59 3.81
CA GLY A 36 13.50 12.25 2.62
C GLY A 36 13.77 13.76 2.55
N ALA A 37 14.65 14.29 3.39
CA ALA A 37 15.01 15.70 3.39
C ALA A 37 15.64 16.11 2.04
N ASP A 38 15.45 17.37 1.66
CA ASP A 38 16.17 17.94 0.51
C ASP A 38 17.65 18.21 0.83
N ASP A 39 18.39 18.68 -0.18
CA ASP A 39 19.82 19.01 -0.04
C ASP A 39 20.10 20.13 0.97
N GLN A 40 19.11 20.96 1.26
CA GLN A 40 19.17 22.07 2.22
C GLN A 40 18.71 21.63 3.62
N GLY A 41 18.27 20.37 3.78
CA GLY A 41 17.75 19.83 5.04
C GLY A 41 16.26 20.10 5.28
N ASN A 42 15.54 20.70 4.33
CA ASN A 42 14.11 20.94 4.46
C ASN A 42 13.34 19.60 4.40
N PRO A 43 12.28 19.46 5.20
CA PRO A 43 11.44 18.27 5.19
C PRO A 43 10.67 18.14 3.87
N VAL A 44 10.17 16.93 3.62
CA VAL A 44 9.26 16.66 2.51
C VAL A 44 7.98 17.48 2.69
N GLY A 45 7.51 18.13 1.62
CA GLY A 45 6.24 18.84 1.63
C GLY A 45 5.08 17.88 1.94
N GLN A 46 4.11 18.34 2.74
CA GLN A 46 2.98 17.53 3.19
C GLN A 46 2.24 16.86 2.03
N TRP A 47 2.01 17.58 0.92
CA TRP A 47 1.35 17.03 -0.26
C TRP A 47 2.08 15.85 -0.89
N SER A 48 3.40 15.96 -1.06
CA SER A 48 4.22 14.87 -1.60
C SER A 48 4.23 13.66 -0.67
N LEU A 49 4.28 13.89 0.64
CA LEU A 49 4.18 12.82 1.64
C LEU A 49 2.80 12.15 1.60
N THR A 50 1.71 12.91 1.49
CA THR A 50 0.36 12.38 1.36
C THR A 50 0.20 11.55 0.08
N ALA A 51 0.68 12.05 -1.06
CA ALA A 51 0.65 11.31 -2.33
C ALA A 51 1.45 10.00 -2.25
N SER A 52 2.63 10.04 -1.62
CA SER A 52 3.46 8.86 -1.41
C SER A 52 2.78 7.83 -0.50
N ILE A 53 2.21 8.26 0.63
CA ILE A 53 1.44 7.37 1.50
C ILE A 53 0.25 6.79 0.73
N PHE A 54 -0.48 7.60 -0.05
CA PHE A 54 -1.64 7.15 -0.82
C PHE A 54 -1.28 6.04 -1.81
N ILE A 55 -0.29 6.27 -2.68
CA ILE A 55 0.09 5.29 -3.71
C ILE A 55 0.79 4.06 -3.10
N SER A 56 1.47 4.20 -1.96
CA SER A 56 2.09 3.09 -1.23
C SER A 56 1.08 2.06 -0.71
N TRP A 57 -0.22 2.34 -0.75
CA TRP A 57 -1.28 1.38 -0.44
C TRP A 57 -2.01 0.85 -1.67
N ILE A 58 -1.80 1.46 -2.83
CA ILE A 58 -2.44 1.10 -4.09
C ILE A 58 -1.41 0.41 -4.98
N PHE A 59 -1.20 -0.88 -4.70
CA PHE A 59 -0.29 -1.67 -5.50
C PHE A 59 -0.98 -2.30 -6.72
N ALA A 60 -0.17 -2.78 -7.68
CA ALA A 60 -0.67 -3.50 -8.85
C ALA A 60 -1.59 -4.67 -8.46
N LYS A 61 -1.22 -5.43 -7.42
CA LYS A 61 -2.05 -6.50 -6.87
C LYS A 61 -3.37 -5.99 -6.29
N SER A 62 -3.35 -4.86 -5.59
CA SER A 62 -4.55 -4.26 -5.02
C SER A 62 -5.56 -3.87 -6.11
N VAL A 63 -5.08 -3.22 -7.17
CA VAL A 63 -5.92 -2.82 -8.31
C VAL A 63 -6.48 -4.04 -9.03
N THR A 64 -5.62 -5.03 -9.30
CA THR A 64 -6.01 -6.28 -9.98
C THR A 64 -7.03 -7.07 -9.16
N ASN A 65 -6.84 -7.17 -7.84
CA ASN A 65 -7.77 -7.86 -6.96
C ASN A 65 -9.12 -7.14 -6.90
N ALA A 66 -9.13 -5.81 -6.82
CA ALA A 66 -10.36 -5.02 -6.86
C ALA A 66 -11.12 -5.24 -8.18
N ALA A 67 -10.42 -5.23 -9.31
CA ALA A 67 -10.99 -5.48 -10.63
C ALA A 67 -11.55 -6.90 -10.74
N ASN A 68 -10.80 -7.91 -10.30
CA ASN A 68 -11.21 -9.32 -10.36
C ASN A 68 -12.42 -9.61 -9.45
N LEU A 69 -12.44 -9.07 -8.24
CA LEU A 69 -13.58 -9.21 -7.32
C LEU A 69 -14.81 -8.47 -7.86
N GLY A 70 -14.62 -7.28 -8.44
CA GLY A 70 -15.69 -6.56 -9.12
C GLY A 70 -16.25 -7.34 -10.33
N ALA A 71 -15.39 -7.97 -11.12
CA ALA A 71 -15.81 -8.79 -12.26
C ALA A 71 -16.53 -10.08 -11.83
N ALA A 72 -16.10 -10.71 -10.73
CA ALA A 72 -16.67 -11.97 -10.25
C ALA A 72 -17.97 -11.78 -9.45
N TYR A 73 -18.07 -10.72 -8.65
CA TYR A 73 -19.14 -10.54 -7.66
C TYR A 73 -19.84 -9.17 -7.73
N GLY A 74 -19.55 -8.38 -8.78
CA GLY A 74 -20.14 -7.06 -8.94
C GLY A 74 -19.79 -6.10 -7.81
N VAL A 75 -20.76 -5.27 -7.42
CA VAL A 75 -20.66 -4.29 -6.34
C VAL A 75 -20.34 -4.94 -5.00
N THR A 76 -20.86 -6.14 -4.70
CA THR A 76 -20.56 -6.85 -3.45
C THR A 76 -19.07 -7.16 -3.34
N GLY A 77 -18.43 -7.62 -4.43
CA GLY A 77 -16.99 -7.87 -4.47
C GLY A 77 -16.16 -6.59 -4.32
N GLY A 78 -16.59 -5.51 -4.98
CA GLY A 78 -15.97 -4.19 -4.84
C GLY A 78 -16.06 -3.65 -3.40
N LEU A 79 -17.23 -3.73 -2.77
CA LEU A 79 -17.46 -3.34 -1.38
C LEU A 79 -16.68 -4.21 -0.40
N ALA A 80 -16.63 -5.52 -0.65
CA ALA A 80 -15.82 -6.45 0.12
C ALA A 80 -14.36 -5.99 0.09
N TYR A 81 -13.79 -5.74 -1.08
CA TYR A 81 -12.43 -5.21 -1.18
C TYR A 81 -12.27 -3.83 -0.52
N ALA A 82 -13.22 -2.91 -0.69
CA ALA A 82 -13.13 -1.56 -0.12
C ALA A 82 -13.20 -1.55 1.42
N SER A 83 -13.92 -2.48 2.04
CA SER A 83 -14.17 -2.48 3.48
C SER A 83 -12.90 -2.54 4.35
N TYR A 84 -11.80 -3.17 3.90
CA TYR A 84 -10.57 -3.17 4.71
C TYR A 84 -9.95 -1.76 4.87
N TRP A 85 -10.26 -0.83 3.97
CA TRP A 85 -9.78 0.57 4.06
C TRP A 85 -10.33 1.30 5.30
N LEU A 86 -11.42 0.80 5.91
CA LEU A 86 -11.91 1.28 7.21
C LEU A 86 -10.86 1.15 8.33
N SER A 87 -9.88 0.25 8.17
CA SER A 87 -8.75 0.13 9.10
C SER A 87 -7.81 1.34 9.09
N ILE A 88 -7.77 2.14 8.02
CA ILE A 88 -6.83 3.28 7.89
C ILE A 88 -7.16 4.39 8.89
N PRO A 89 -8.40 4.89 9.00
CA PRO A 89 -8.76 5.86 10.04
C PRO A 89 -8.43 5.37 11.45
N VAL A 90 -8.70 4.08 11.73
CA VAL A 90 -8.39 3.48 13.03
C VAL A 90 -6.89 3.46 13.29
N ALA A 91 -6.08 2.97 12.33
CA ALA A 91 -4.63 2.97 12.43
C ALA A 91 -4.08 4.39 12.59
N GLY A 92 -4.62 5.36 11.85
CA GLY A 92 -4.27 6.79 11.98
C GLY A 92 -4.54 7.32 13.38
N TYR A 93 -5.71 7.01 13.94
CA TYR A 93 -6.06 7.40 15.31
C TYR A 93 -5.15 6.71 16.36
N VAL A 94 -4.84 5.43 16.20
CA VAL A 94 -3.89 4.70 17.06
C VAL A 94 -2.51 5.33 17.02
N ILE A 95 -1.98 5.63 15.83
CA ILE A 95 -0.68 6.29 15.64
C ILE A 95 -0.69 7.68 16.30
N TYR A 96 -1.77 8.44 16.14
CA TYR A 96 -1.94 9.74 16.79
C TYR A 96 -1.88 9.63 18.33
N LEU A 97 -2.59 8.66 18.91
CA LEU A 97 -2.57 8.42 20.36
C LEU A 97 -1.18 8.01 20.86
N ILE A 98 -0.49 7.11 20.14
CA ILE A 98 0.88 6.70 20.49
C ILE A 98 1.80 7.92 20.51
N ARG A 99 1.76 8.75 19.45
CA ARG A 99 2.61 9.94 19.34
C ARG A 99 2.33 10.98 20.41
N THR A 100 1.05 11.29 20.65
CA THR A 100 0.66 12.35 21.61
C THR A 100 0.87 11.95 23.06
N GLN A 101 0.74 10.66 23.40
CA GLN A 101 0.83 10.21 24.80
C GLN A 101 2.21 9.70 25.20
N THR A 102 2.99 9.15 24.27
CA THR A 102 4.31 8.57 24.58
C THR A 102 5.48 9.39 24.04
N GLY A 103 5.23 10.30 23.09
CA GLY A 103 6.28 11.06 22.41
C GLY A 103 7.17 10.23 21.48
N ALA A 104 6.87 8.94 21.27
CA ALA A 104 7.67 8.06 20.42
C ALA A 104 7.71 8.57 18.96
N ARG A 105 8.92 8.57 18.37
CA ARG A 105 9.16 9.06 17.01
C ARG A 105 9.04 7.96 15.97
N SER A 106 9.14 6.70 16.38
CA SER A 106 8.93 5.51 15.57
C SER A 106 8.15 4.43 16.33
N LEU A 107 7.55 3.49 15.61
CA LEU A 107 6.83 2.38 16.22
C LEU A 107 7.79 1.42 16.95
N GLN A 108 9.00 1.24 16.42
CA GLN A 108 10.07 0.44 17.03
C GLN A 108 10.54 1.05 18.35
N GLU A 109 10.68 2.38 18.42
CA GLU A 109 11.00 3.10 19.66
C GLU A 109 9.89 2.92 20.72
N PHE A 110 8.62 3.02 20.31
CA PHE A 110 7.49 2.73 21.19
C PHE A 110 7.53 1.29 21.71
N LEU A 111 7.76 0.31 20.82
CA LEU A 111 7.82 -1.10 21.20
C LEU A 111 9.02 -1.41 22.09
N THR A 112 10.17 -0.80 21.81
CA THR A 112 11.40 -1.00 22.59
C THR A 112 11.27 -0.42 23.99
N SER A 113 10.70 0.78 24.12
CA SER A 113 10.49 1.43 25.42
C SER A 113 9.42 0.74 26.26
N ARG A 114 8.38 0.18 25.62
CA ARG A 114 7.23 -0.43 26.31
C ARG A 114 7.35 -1.92 26.57
N PHE A 115 7.92 -2.68 25.64
CA PHE A 115 7.94 -4.14 25.63
C PHE A 115 9.36 -4.73 25.52
N GLY A 116 10.38 -3.88 25.41
CA GLY A 116 11.78 -4.30 25.32
C GLY A 116 12.25 -4.59 23.90
N ARG A 117 13.57 -4.81 23.77
CA ARG A 117 14.26 -4.96 22.48
C ARG A 117 13.82 -6.23 21.71
N LEU A 118 13.58 -7.33 22.42
CA LEU A 118 13.14 -8.59 21.80
C LEU A 118 11.77 -8.45 21.12
N ALA A 119 10.82 -7.76 21.77
CA ALA A 119 9.52 -7.49 21.19
C ALA A 119 9.63 -6.61 19.92
N SER A 120 10.47 -5.57 19.97
CA SER A 120 10.72 -4.74 18.80
C SER A 120 11.40 -5.51 17.66
N LEU A 121 12.31 -6.45 17.98
CA LEU A 121 12.98 -7.29 16.97
C LEU A 121 11.99 -8.27 16.33
N ALA A 122 11.17 -8.95 17.13
CA ALA A 122 10.13 -9.86 16.63
C ALA A 122 9.12 -9.11 15.73
N PHE A 123 8.71 -7.91 16.14
CA PHE A 123 7.86 -7.04 15.33
C PHE A 123 8.53 -6.65 14.01
N ALA A 124 9.80 -6.23 14.04
CA ALA A 124 10.55 -5.90 12.83
C ALA A 124 10.68 -7.10 11.88
N ALA A 125 10.93 -8.30 12.41
CA ALA A 125 10.98 -9.53 11.62
C ALA A 125 9.63 -9.87 10.96
N ALA A 126 8.52 -9.72 11.70
CA ALA A 126 7.18 -9.95 11.16
C ALA A 126 6.86 -8.97 10.01
N ILE A 127 7.20 -7.69 10.17
CA ILE A 127 7.04 -6.69 9.11
C ILE A 127 7.95 -6.99 7.92
N LEU A 128 9.19 -7.45 8.14
CA LEU A 128 10.10 -7.80 7.06
C LEU A 128 9.54 -8.93 6.19
N ILE A 129 9.03 -10.01 6.81
CA ILE A 129 8.39 -11.12 6.09
C ILE A 129 7.20 -10.62 5.28
N ARG A 130 6.38 -9.74 5.86
CA ARG A 130 5.25 -9.12 5.14
C ARG A 130 5.72 -8.31 3.95
N LEU A 131 6.66 -7.39 4.13
CA LEU A 131 7.17 -6.53 3.06
C LEU A 131 7.81 -7.35 1.93
N TYR A 132 8.54 -8.41 2.27
CA TYR A 132 9.07 -9.36 1.28
C TYR A 132 7.95 -9.95 0.42
N ASN A 133 6.88 -10.45 1.03
CA ASN A 133 5.73 -10.98 0.30
C ASN A 133 5.02 -9.92 -0.54
N GLU A 134 4.94 -8.67 -0.06
CA GLU A 134 4.35 -7.57 -0.84
C GLU A 134 5.16 -7.28 -2.10
N VAL A 135 6.49 -7.22 -2.02
CA VAL A 135 7.34 -6.98 -3.19
C VAL A 135 7.13 -8.06 -4.25
N TRP A 136 7.20 -9.33 -3.88
CA TRP A 136 7.09 -10.42 -4.83
C TRP A 136 5.67 -10.60 -5.38
N SER A 137 4.64 -10.42 -4.54
CA SER A 137 3.28 -10.56 -5.02
C SER A 137 2.86 -9.47 -5.99
N ASN A 138 3.40 -8.26 -5.87
CA ASN A 138 3.21 -7.19 -6.86
C ASN A 138 4.03 -7.40 -8.13
N THR A 139 5.27 -7.85 -7.97
CA THR A 139 6.14 -8.23 -9.10
C THR A 139 5.49 -9.34 -9.93
N ALA A 140 4.85 -10.32 -9.29
CA ALA A 140 4.13 -11.40 -9.95
C ALA A 140 2.95 -10.89 -10.79
N VAL A 141 2.21 -9.90 -10.30
CA VAL A 141 1.12 -9.26 -11.06
C VAL A 141 1.66 -8.55 -12.28
N VAL A 142 2.79 -7.83 -12.14
CA VAL A 142 3.46 -7.20 -13.29
C VAL A 142 3.87 -8.26 -14.32
N GLY A 143 4.54 -9.34 -13.88
CA GLY A 143 4.92 -10.45 -14.77
C GLY A 143 3.73 -11.09 -15.49
N GLY A 144 2.59 -11.21 -14.81
CA GLY A 144 1.35 -11.76 -15.35
C GLY A 144 0.76 -10.97 -16.53
N TYR A 145 1.13 -9.70 -16.72
CA TYR A 145 0.75 -8.94 -17.91
C TYR A 145 1.57 -9.30 -19.16
N PHE A 146 2.73 -9.94 -19.00
CA PHE A 146 3.65 -10.25 -20.10
C PHE A 146 3.64 -11.73 -20.50
N GLY A 147 3.31 -12.63 -19.56
CA GLY A 147 3.24 -14.06 -19.82
C GLY A 147 2.61 -14.83 -18.66
N LEU A 148 2.41 -16.13 -18.85
CA LEU A 148 1.92 -17.02 -17.80
C LEU A 148 3.05 -17.47 -16.85
N PRO A 149 2.74 -17.83 -15.60
CA PRO A 149 3.74 -18.42 -14.70
C PRO A 149 4.40 -19.65 -15.33
N GLY A 150 5.74 -19.63 -15.42
CA GLY A 150 6.52 -20.68 -16.08
C GLY A 150 7.10 -20.26 -17.44
N GLU A 151 6.56 -19.20 -18.05
CA GLU A 151 7.07 -18.65 -19.30
C GLU A 151 8.23 -17.68 -19.07
N TRP A 152 9.12 -17.56 -20.06
CA TRP A 152 10.30 -16.71 -19.92
C TRP A 152 9.93 -15.23 -19.86
N GLU A 153 8.87 -14.82 -20.58
CA GLU A 153 8.35 -13.46 -20.63
C GLU A 153 7.92 -12.99 -19.24
N TYR A 154 7.22 -13.86 -18.49
CA TYR A 154 6.78 -13.59 -17.12
C TYR A 154 7.98 -13.29 -16.20
N TYR A 155 9.00 -14.16 -16.21
CA TYR A 155 10.17 -14.00 -15.36
C TYR A 155 11.04 -12.82 -15.79
N ALA A 156 11.19 -12.58 -17.10
CA ALA A 156 11.96 -11.47 -17.62
C ALA A 156 11.33 -10.12 -17.25
N ALA A 157 10.00 -9.98 -17.39
CA ALA A 157 9.29 -8.77 -17.00
C ALA A 157 9.35 -8.52 -15.49
N ALA A 158 9.13 -9.57 -14.69
CA ALA A 158 9.27 -9.52 -13.24
C ALA A 158 10.67 -9.03 -12.82
N MET A 159 11.73 -9.67 -13.33
CA MET A 159 13.11 -9.31 -12.98
C MET A 159 13.49 -7.91 -13.45
N LEU A 160 13.08 -7.51 -14.65
CA LEU A 160 13.35 -6.18 -15.19
C LEU A 160 12.65 -5.09 -14.37
N PHE A 161 11.38 -5.29 -14.03
CA PHE A 161 10.62 -4.37 -13.18
C PHE A 161 11.25 -4.24 -11.79
N THR A 162 11.63 -5.37 -11.16
CA THR A 162 12.32 -5.36 -9.87
C THR A 162 13.67 -4.67 -9.95
N ALA A 163 14.45 -4.89 -11.01
CA ALA A 163 15.75 -4.27 -11.20
C ALA A 163 15.64 -2.74 -11.30
N PHE A 164 14.70 -2.21 -12.08
CA PHE A 164 14.46 -0.77 -12.15
C PHE A 164 14.03 -0.19 -10.80
N THR A 165 13.07 -0.86 -10.15
CA THR A 165 12.55 -0.48 -8.83
C THR A 165 13.67 -0.40 -7.78
N LEU A 166 14.52 -1.42 -7.74
CA LEU A 166 15.69 -1.47 -6.87
C LEU A 166 16.69 -0.36 -7.22
N ALA A 167 16.99 -0.16 -8.51
CA ALA A 167 18.00 0.79 -8.95
C ALA A 167 17.68 2.23 -8.52
N TYR A 168 16.44 2.70 -8.74
CA TYR A 168 16.06 4.05 -8.29
C TYR A 168 15.91 4.14 -6.76
N SER A 169 15.48 3.05 -6.11
CA SER A 169 15.36 3.01 -4.64
C SER A 169 16.73 3.12 -3.96
N LEU A 170 17.75 2.43 -4.49
CA LEU A 170 19.13 2.54 -4.03
C LEU A 170 19.74 3.92 -4.34
N LYS A 171 19.34 4.56 -5.45
CA LYS A 171 19.88 5.86 -5.87
C LYS A 171 19.53 7.00 -4.91
N GLY A 172 18.33 7.01 -4.35
CA GLY A 172 17.87 8.14 -3.51
C GLY A 172 17.12 7.79 -2.24
N GLY A 173 16.96 6.51 -1.90
CA GLY A 173 16.27 6.08 -0.70
C GLY A 173 14.83 6.63 -0.64
N LEU A 174 14.42 7.07 0.55
CA LEU A 174 13.09 7.60 0.80
C LEU A 174 12.78 8.84 -0.06
N ARG A 175 13.76 9.71 -0.32
CA ARG A 175 13.55 10.89 -1.18
C ARG A 175 13.19 10.49 -2.60
N SER A 176 13.90 9.52 -3.16
CA SER A 176 13.59 9.00 -4.49
C SER A 176 12.23 8.34 -4.51
N SER A 177 11.93 7.50 -3.53
CA SER A 177 10.63 6.81 -3.43
C SER A 177 9.49 7.81 -3.43
N ILE A 178 9.52 8.83 -2.56
CA ILE A 178 8.46 9.84 -2.49
C ILE A 178 8.29 10.58 -3.82
N PHE A 179 9.39 10.88 -4.51
CA PHE A 179 9.32 11.57 -5.79
C PHE A 179 8.70 10.68 -6.89
N THR A 180 9.15 9.43 -7.01
CA THR A 180 8.57 8.48 -7.98
C THR A 180 7.11 8.20 -7.66
N ASP A 181 6.77 8.10 -6.38
CA ASP A 181 5.41 7.88 -5.90
C ASP A 181 4.45 9.01 -6.30
N VAL A 182 4.89 10.28 -6.25
CA VAL A 182 4.09 11.41 -6.70
C VAL A 182 3.74 11.28 -8.18
N ILE A 183 4.72 10.92 -9.03
CA ILE A 183 4.48 10.71 -10.46
C ILE A 183 3.50 9.55 -10.66
N GLN A 184 3.71 8.42 -9.98
CA GLN A 184 2.85 7.25 -10.05
C GLN A 184 1.42 7.56 -9.58
N ALA A 185 1.25 8.37 -8.54
CA ALA A 185 -0.06 8.80 -8.06
C ALA A 185 -0.81 9.62 -9.12
N PHE A 186 -0.14 10.55 -9.80
CA PHE A 186 -0.76 11.29 -10.91
C PHE A 186 -1.14 10.39 -12.07
N VAL A 187 -0.26 9.49 -12.48
CA VAL A 187 -0.52 8.53 -13.56
C VAL A 187 -1.70 7.63 -13.19
N PHE A 188 -1.75 7.13 -11.95
CA PHE A 188 -2.83 6.31 -11.46
C PHE A 188 -4.17 7.05 -11.47
N VAL A 189 -4.22 8.26 -10.90
CA VAL A 189 -5.44 9.08 -10.88
C VAL A 189 -5.90 9.41 -12.31
N PHE A 190 -4.98 9.70 -13.22
CA PHE A 190 -5.29 9.92 -14.62
C PHE A 190 -5.97 8.71 -15.26
N PHE A 191 -5.40 7.50 -15.13
CA PHE A 191 -5.97 6.30 -15.72
C PHE A 191 -7.29 5.87 -15.07
N VAL A 192 -7.41 5.98 -13.74
CA VAL A 192 -8.69 5.75 -13.05
C VAL A 192 -9.74 6.75 -13.53
N GLY A 193 -9.37 8.03 -13.65
CA GLY A 193 -10.24 9.04 -14.23
C GLY A 193 -10.68 8.69 -15.65
N ALA A 194 -9.75 8.29 -16.51
CA ALA A 194 -10.06 7.85 -17.87
C ALA A 194 -11.05 6.68 -17.89
N VAL A 195 -10.87 5.67 -17.02
CA VAL A 195 -11.84 4.57 -16.87
C VAL A 195 -13.20 5.10 -16.44
N LEU A 196 -13.26 5.97 -15.44
CA LEU A 196 -14.53 6.53 -14.94
C LEU A 196 -15.25 7.38 -16.00
N PHE A 197 -14.53 8.16 -16.81
CA PHE A 197 -15.15 9.05 -17.81
C PHE A 197 -15.44 8.40 -19.14
N LEU A 198 -14.69 7.37 -19.54
CA LEU A 198 -14.88 6.69 -20.82
C LEU A 198 -15.73 5.42 -20.70
N VAL A 199 -15.55 4.65 -19.61
CA VAL A 199 -16.20 3.34 -19.45
C VAL A 199 -17.54 3.47 -18.76
N VAL A 200 -17.66 4.23 -17.66
CA VAL A 200 -18.91 4.29 -16.90
C VAL A 200 -20.07 4.85 -17.73
N PRO A 201 -19.94 5.96 -18.49
CA PRO A 201 -21.04 6.49 -19.30
C PRO A 201 -21.40 5.62 -20.51
N ALA A 202 -20.47 4.77 -20.97
CA ALA A 202 -20.71 3.83 -22.06
C ALA A 202 -21.49 2.59 -21.62
N ASN A 203 -21.74 2.43 -20.32
CA ASN A 203 -22.47 1.31 -19.74
C ASN A 203 -23.72 1.80 -19.00
N ASP A 204 -24.71 0.93 -18.84
CA ASP A 204 -25.88 1.23 -18.02
C ASP A 204 -25.49 1.31 -16.54
N THR A 205 -25.46 2.52 -16.00
CA THR A 205 -25.08 2.79 -14.61
C THR A 205 -26.02 2.12 -13.61
N SER A 206 -27.30 1.96 -13.96
CA SER A 206 -28.27 1.26 -13.12
C SER A 206 -27.98 -0.24 -13.05
N ALA A 207 -27.61 -0.84 -14.19
CA ALA A 207 -27.15 -2.22 -14.26
C ALA A 207 -25.85 -2.40 -13.47
N LEU A 208 -24.89 -1.47 -13.57
CA LEU A 208 -23.62 -1.56 -12.83
C LEU A 208 -23.81 -1.51 -11.31
N LEU A 209 -24.73 -0.66 -10.82
CA LEU A 209 -24.99 -0.53 -9.38
C LEU A 209 -25.81 -1.67 -8.79
N THR A 210 -26.64 -2.32 -9.61
CA THR A 210 -27.46 -3.47 -9.20
C THR A 210 -26.77 -4.80 -9.48
N ASN A 211 -25.63 -4.79 -10.17
CA ASN A 211 -24.82 -5.96 -10.42
C ASN A 211 -24.14 -6.40 -9.11
N GLY A 212 -24.64 -7.46 -8.49
CA GLY A 212 -24.08 -8.05 -7.28
C GLY A 212 -25.18 -8.59 -6.36
N GLU A 213 -24.97 -9.77 -5.81
CA GLU A 213 -25.86 -10.36 -4.81
C GLU A 213 -25.22 -10.23 -3.42
N PHE A 214 -26.00 -9.83 -2.40
CA PHE A 214 -25.54 -9.80 -1.01
C PHE A 214 -25.69 -11.17 -0.36
N ARG A 215 -24.96 -12.16 -0.89
CA ARG A 215 -24.94 -13.54 -0.39
C ARG A 215 -23.53 -13.94 0.02
N LEU A 216 -23.46 -14.88 0.96
CA LEU A 216 -22.18 -15.37 1.49
C LEU A 216 -21.30 -16.01 0.41
N ASP A 217 -21.86 -16.59 -0.64
CA ASP A 217 -21.12 -17.16 -1.77
C ASP A 217 -20.77 -16.14 -2.87
N ALA A 218 -21.23 -14.89 -2.72
CA ALA A 218 -21.05 -13.80 -3.69
C ALA A 218 -20.19 -12.64 -3.14
N GLY A 219 -19.18 -12.96 -2.32
CA GLY A 219 -18.22 -12.00 -1.77
C GLY A 219 -18.67 -11.31 -0.47
N PHE A 220 -19.90 -11.54 0.00
CA PHE A 220 -20.36 -11.01 1.29
C PHE A 220 -19.68 -11.69 2.49
N ASP A 221 -19.23 -12.94 2.31
CA ASP A 221 -18.35 -13.65 3.25
C ASP A 221 -17.00 -12.93 3.44
N LEU A 222 -16.43 -12.37 2.37
CA LEU A 222 -15.19 -11.59 2.45
C LEU A 222 -15.44 -10.29 3.23
N LEU A 223 -16.58 -9.63 2.99
CA LEU A 223 -16.96 -8.41 3.68
C LEU A 223 -17.21 -8.63 5.18
N LEU A 224 -18.10 -9.56 5.54
CA LEU A 224 -18.46 -9.82 6.93
C LEU A 224 -17.44 -10.72 7.64
N GLY A 225 -17.06 -11.82 7.01
CA GLY A 225 -16.20 -12.85 7.57
C GLY A 225 -14.78 -12.37 7.79
N VAL A 226 -14.12 -11.90 6.74
CA VAL A 226 -12.70 -11.52 6.83
C VAL A 226 -12.55 -10.07 7.31
N ASN A 227 -13.21 -9.13 6.63
CA ASN A 227 -12.94 -7.71 6.85
C ASN A 227 -13.61 -7.18 8.12
N ALA A 228 -14.91 -7.45 8.34
CA ALA A 228 -15.59 -6.95 9.52
C ALA A 228 -15.04 -7.58 10.82
N TRP A 229 -14.85 -8.90 10.87
CA TRP A 229 -14.21 -9.54 12.04
C TRP A 229 -12.76 -9.11 12.22
N GLY A 230 -11.97 -9.03 11.15
CA GLY A 230 -10.59 -8.57 11.22
C GLY A 230 -10.50 -7.15 11.79
N PHE A 231 -11.37 -6.25 11.32
CA PHE A 231 -11.49 -4.89 11.82
C PHE A 231 -11.88 -4.84 13.30
N LEU A 232 -12.88 -5.63 13.70
CA LEU A 232 -13.34 -5.72 15.09
C LEU A 232 -12.24 -6.24 16.02
N ILE A 233 -11.54 -7.31 15.64
CA ILE A 233 -10.45 -7.88 16.46
C ILE A 233 -9.31 -6.87 16.61
N CYS A 234 -8.89 -6.23 15.52
CA CYS A 234 -7.80 -5.25 15.55
C CYS A 234 -8.17 -4.01 16.38
N SER A 235 -9.41 -3.54 16.27
CA SER A 235 -9.91 -2.37 17.00
C SER A 235 -10.11 -2.71 18.48
N ALA A 236 -10.76 -3.83 18.80
CA ALA A 236 -11.01 -4.27 20.17
C ALA A 236 -9.70 -4.55 20.90
N GLY A 237 -8.73 -5.20 20.26
CA GLY A 237 -7.42 -5.51 20.85
C GLY A 237 -6.67 -4.26 21.35
N PHE A 238 -6.81 -3.13 20.67
CA PHE A 238 -6.18 -1.87 21.09
C PHE A 238 -7.06 -1.04 22.03
N PHE A 239 -8.35 -0.85 21.72
CA PHE A 239 -9.21 0.07 22.46
C PHE A 239 -9.79 -0.52 23.74
N LEU A 240 -10.00 -1.83 23.82
CA LEU A 240 -10.57 -2.45 25.02
C LEU A 240 -9.63 -2.31 26.23
N PRO A 241 -8.32 -2.62 26.13
CA PRO A 241 -7.39 -2.38 27.25
C PRO A 241 -7.28 -0.89 27.61
N LEU A 242 -7.37 0.00 26.63
CA LEU A 242 -7.32 1.44 26.84
C LEU A 242 -8.55 1.95 27.62
N ALA A 243 -9.74 1.49 27.25
CA ALA A 243 -10.99 1.82 27.93
C ALA A 243 -10.99 1.27 29.37
N LEU A 244 -10.59 0.01 29.56
CA LEU A 244 -10.50 -0.60 30.88
C LEU A 244 -9.52 0.15 31.81
N ARG A 245 -8.37 0.60 31.28
CA ARG A 245 -7.41 1.39 32.06
C ARG A 245 -7.93 2.77 32.45
N ARG A 246 -8.65 3.44 31.55
CA ARG A 246 -9.32 4.72 31.84
C ARG A 246 -10.40 4.56 32.91
N LEU A 247 -11.22 3.53 32.82
CA LEU A 247 -12.24 3.21 33.82
C LEU A 247 -11.62 2.85 35.19
N ALA A 248 -10.45 2.22 35.19
CA ALA A 248 -9.69 1.90 36.40
C ALA A 248 -8.84 3.07 36.94
N GLY A 249 -8.92 4.27 36.35
CA GLY A 249 -8.16 5.45 36.79
C GLY A 249 -6.64 5.39 36.59
N ARG A 250 -6.13 4.46 35.76
CA ARG A 250 -4.68 4.27 35.53
C ARG A 250 -4.23 5.03 34.26
N SER A 251 -3.28 5.95 34.42
CA SER A 251 -2.67 6.69 33.31
C SER A 251 -1.77 5.79 32.45
N LEU A 252 -1.70 6.07 31.14
CA LEU A 252 -0.83 5.36 30.19
C LEU A 252 0.67 5.58 30.45
N ALA A 253 1.01 6.60 31.24
CA ALA A 253 2.38 6.93 31.64
C ALA A 253 2.92 6.00 32.76
N THR A 254 2.07 5.34 33.54
CA THR A 254 2.50 4.54 34.70
C THR A 254 2.62 3.06 34.34
N GLY A 255 3.50 2.76 33.40
CA GLY A 255 4.15 1.46 33.40
C GLY A 255 5.62 1.66 33.05
N GLY A 256 6.28 2.47 33.87
CA GLY A 256 7.67 2.23 34.21
C GLY A 256 7.74 0.93 35.04
N VAL A 257 8.90 0.28 34.91
CA VAL A 257 9.42 -0.84 35.70
C VAL A 257 8.79 -0.97 37.10
#